data_AF-A0A422MPM7-F1
#
_entry.id   AF-A0A422MPM7-F1
#
_cell.length_a   1.000
_cell.length_b   1.000
_cell.length_c   1.000
_cell.angle_alpha   90.00
_cell.angle_beta   90.00
_cell.angle_gamma   90.00
#
_symmetry.space_group_name_H-M   'P 1'
#
loop_
_entity.id
_entity.type
_entity.pdbx_description
1 polymer ?
#
loop_
_entity_poly.entity_id
_entity_poly.type
_entity_poly.pdbx_seq_one_letter_code
_entity_poly.pdbx_strand_id
1 'polypeptide(L)'
;MWPVNMWAHHYVHSVVNYEFTLVATVTIHEVPKENAPLLGAGLEDNENTKFVGLLYTPANEWGTVFDGITRIIRNSTWKPGKEYKVALMLHSNKGSVYVNGVLVGNTNKLPTLKSRRHDISHFYFGGGKNSSVTIKNVFLYNRQLDAMELKRIDDSNASEQRAGDGSTRADVSRLLLLLLGLWGFVTLC
;
A
#
# COMPACT_ATOMS: atom_id res chain seq x y z
N MET A 1 -5.02 -10.50 2.67
CA MET A 1 -6.15 -9.55 2.54
C MET A 1 -6.43 -8.98 3.93
N TRP A 2 -6.63 -7.67 4.06
CA TRP A 2 -6.96 -6.98 5.32
C TRP A 2 -8.34 -6.30 5.16
N PRO A 3 -9.39 -6.84 5.78
CA PRO A 3 -10.73 -6.24 5.71
C PRO A 3 -10.81 -4.96 6.55
N VAL A 4 -11.54 -3.95 6.06
CA VAL A 4 -11.69 -2.65 6.75
C VAL A 4 -13.14 -2.20 6.91
N ASN A 5 -14.03 -2.55 5.98
CA ASN A 5 -15.47 -2.33 6.12
C ASN A 5 -16.17 -3.67 5.85
N MET A 6 -16.53 -4.40 6.92
CA MET A 6 -17.32 -5.63 6.82
C MET A 6 -18.73 -5.36 7.36
N TRP A 7 -19.75 -5.73 6.59
CA TRP A 7 -21.19 -5.56 6.95
C TRP A 7 -21.55 -6.13 8.32
N ALA A 8 -20.83 -7.17 8.78
CA ALA A 8 -21.04 -7.81 10.07
C ALA A 8 -20.80 -6.91 11.30
N HIS A 9 -20.19 -5.73 11.14
CA HIS A 9 -19.77 -4.88 12.27
C HIS A 9 -20.50 -3.53 12.40
N HIS A 10 -21.65 -3.34 11.74
CA HIS A 10 -22.50 -2.14 11.86
C HIS A 10 -21.77 -0.81 11.55
N TYR A 11 -21.98 -0.33 10.33
CA TYR A 11 -21.42 0.86 9.67
C TYR A 11 -21.19 2.09 10.54
N VAL A 12 -19.91 2.43 10.69
CA VAL A 12 -19.46 3.83 10.77
C VAL A 12 -18.84 4.13 9.42
N HIS A 13 -19.11 5.29 8.82
CA HIS A 13 -18.39 5.75 7.63
C HIS A 13 -16.89 5.77 7.94
N SER A 14 -16.20 4.70 7.59
CA SER A 14 -14.79 4.56 7.91
C SER A 14 -14.03 5.65 7.15
N VAL A 15 -13.15 6.35 7.86
CA VAL A 15 -12.35 7.46 7.30
C VAL A 15 -11.66 7.00 6.01
N VAL A 16 -11.31 5.71 5.90
CA VAL A 16 -10.71 5.09 4.71
C VAL A 16 -11.53 5.26 3.43
N ASN A 17 -12.84 5.46 3.52
CA ASN A 17 -13.68 5.70 2.35
C ASN A 17 -13.40 7.06 1.69
N TYR A 18 -12.86 8.01 2.44
CA TYR A 18 -12.57 9.38 2.01
C TYR A 18 -11.08 9.69 2.02
N GLU A 19 -10.36 9.12 2.98
CA GLU A 19 -8.96 9.44 3.24
C GLU A 19 -8.22 8.27 3.90
N PHE A 20 -7.10 7.87 3.31
CA PHE A 20 -6.14 6.98 3.96
C PHE A 20 -4.74 7.14 3.37
N THR A 21 -3.73 6.73 4.13
CA THR A 21 -2.41 6.36 3.61
C THR A 21 -2.09 4.94 4.05
N LEU A 22 -1.86 4.04 3.10
CA LEU A 22 -1.38 2.68 3.34
C LEU A 22 0.09 2.60 2.96
N VAL A 23 0.95 2.29 3.92
CA VAL A 23 2.39 2.12 3.71
C VAL A 23 2.77 0.67 3.90
N ALA A 24 3.63 0.14 3.05
CA ALA A 24 4.20 -1.18 3.21
C ALA A 24 5.64 -1.23 2.70
N THR A 25 6.44 -2.12 3.27
CA THR A 25 7.75 -2.50 2.71
C THR A 25 7.58 -3.77 1.90
N VAL A 26 8.03 -3.77 0.64
CA VAL A 26 7.84 -4.86 -0.31
C VAL A 26 9.15 -5.27 -0.94
N THR A 27 9.33 -6.56 -1.16
CA THR A 27 10.43 -7.12 -1.94
C THR A 27 9.84 -8.07 -2.98
N ILE A 28 10.10 -7.81 -4.26
CA ILE A 28 9.70 -8.70 -5.35
C ILE A 28 10.88 -9.62 -5.62
N HIS A 29 10.71 -10.92 -5.48
CA HIS A 29 11.81 -11.89 -5.62
C HIS A 29 12.00 -12.37 -7.05
N GLU A 30 10.91 -12.43 -7.82
CA GLU A 30 10.93 -12.96 -9.19
C GLU A 30 10.11 -12.09 -10.15
N VAL A 31 10.51 -12.13 -11.42
CA VAL A 31 9.77 -11.48 -12.51
C VAL A 31 8.44 -12.20 -12.72
N PRO A 32 7.30 -11.49 -12.69
CA PRO A 32 6.02 -12.14 -12.85
C PRO A 32 5.85 -12.55 -14.31
N LYS A 33 5.03 -13.58 -14.57
CA LYS A 33 4.70 -14.00 -15.94
C LYS A 33 3.81 -12.99 -16.67
N GLU A 34 2.97 -12.29 -15.91
CA GLU A 34 2.01 -11.29 -16.38
C GLU A 34 2.00 -10.11 -15.40
N ASN A 35 1.31 -9.02 -15.74
CA ASN A 35 1.15 -7.90 -14.82
C ASN A 35 0.45 -8.36 -13.53
N ALA A 36 1.09 -8.15 -12.38
CA ALA A 36 0.61 -8.65 -11.11
C ALA A 36 0.34 -7.51 -10.13
N PRO A 37 -0.81 -7.51 -9.42
CA PRO A 37 -1.06 -6.55 -8.35
C PRO A 37 -0.08 -6.78 -7.20
N LEU A 38 0.45 -5.67 -6.66
CA LEU A 38 1.37 -5.69 -5.53
C LEU A 38 0.67 -5.30 -4.23
N LEU A 39 -0.07 -4.20 -4.27
CA LEU A 39 -0.72 -3.59 -3.11
C LEU A 39 -1.91 -2.77 -3.60
N GLY A 40 -3.03 -2.76 -2.87
CA GLY A 40 -4.13 -1.86 -3.20
C GLY A 40 -5.34 -1.93 -2.30
N ALA A 41 -6.30 -1.07 -2.57
CA ALA A 41 -7.62 -1.00 -1.97
C ALA A 41 -8.67 -1.51 -2.96
N GLY A 42 -9.53 -2.43 -2.51
CA GLY A 42 -10.65 -2.97 -3.28
C GLY A 42 -11.99 -2.38 -2.84
N LEU A 43 -12.92 -2.23 -3.78
CA LEU A 43 -14.31 -1.87 -3.48
C LEU A 43 -15.13 -3.09 -3.09
N GLU A 44 -16.24 -2.83 -2.41
CA GLU A 44 -17.30 -3.80 -2.18
C GLU A 44 -18.32 -3.82 -3.33
N ASP A 45 -17.84 -4.10 -4.53
CA ASP A 45 -18.68 -4.26 -5.71
C ASP A 45 -18.62 -5.70 -6.24
N ASN A 46 -19.52 -6.01 -7.16
CA ASN A 46 -19.57 -7.34 -7.78
C ASN A 46 -18.41 -7.57 -8.76
N GLU A 47 -17.69 -6.52 -9.13
CA GLU A 47 -16.61 -6.53 -10.12
C GLU A 47 -15.22 -6.72 -9.48
N ASN A 48 -15.13 -6.69 -8.15
CA ASN A 48 -13.88 -6.68 -7.39
C ASN A 48 -12.95 -5.54 -7.83
N THR A 49 -13.51 -4.34 -7.99
CA THR A 49 -12.79 -3.19 -8.51
C THR A 49 -11.60 -2.82 -7.63
N LYS A 50 -10.42 -2.76 -8.23
CA LYS A 50 -9.20 -2.21 -7.62
C LYS A 50 -9.27 -0.69 -7.69
N PHE A 51 -9.53 -0.04 -6.56
CA PHE A 51 -9.81 1.39 -6.51
C PHE A 51 -8.56 2.26 -6.56
N VAL A 52 -7.56 1.93 -5.73
CA VAL A 52 -6.24 2.55 -5.74
C VAL A 52 -5.22 1.44 -5.54
N GLY A 53 -4.24 1.32 -6.42
CA GLY A 53 -3.25 0.25 -6.29
C GLY A 53 -1.97 0.46 -7.08
N LEU A 54 -1.00 -0.36 -6.73
CA LEU A 54 0.27 -0.54 -7.43
C LEU A 54 0.33 -1.96 -7.98
N LEU A 55 0.85 -2.09 -9.19
CA LEU A 55 1.18 -3.35 -9.84
C LEU A 55 2.58 -3.29 -10.44
N TYR A 56 3.09 -4.44 -10.83
CA TYR A 56 4.42 -4.58 -11.42
C TYR A 56 4.35 -5.50 -12.64
N THR A 57 5.17 -5.20 -13.64
CA THR A 57 5.10 -5.87 -14.96
C THR A 57 6.28 -6.81 -15.20
N PRO A 58 6.17 -7.76 -16.15
CA PRO A 58 7.30 -8.59 -16.61
C PRO A 58 8.45 -7.77 -17.21
N ALA A 59 8.18 -6.53 -17.65
CA ALA A 59 9.18 -5.61 -18.20
C ALA A 59 9.92 -4.81 -17.11
N ASN A 60 9.80 -5.20 -15.84
CA ASN A 60 10.43 -4.52 -14.70
C ASN A 60 9.94 -3.08 -14.50
N GLU A 61 8.69 -2.78 -14.89
CA GLU A 61 8.09 -1.46 -14.73
C GLU A 61 7.01 -1.48 -13.65
N TRP A 62 6.84 -0.33 -12.99
CA TRP A 62 5.70 -0.07 -12.12
C TRP A 62 4.47 0.30 -12.94
N GLY A 63 3.30 -0.10 -12.46
CA GLY A 63 2.01 0.40 -12.94
C GLY A 63 1.11 0.79 -11.79
N THR A 64 0.22 1.74 -12.05
CA THR A 64 -0.79 2.16 -11.09
C THR A 64 -2.17 1.73 -11.54
N VAL A 65 -3.05 1.45 -10.57
CA VAL A 65 -4.46 1.22 -10.80
C VAL A 65 -5.26 2.32 -10.10
N PHE A 66 -6.15 2.96 -10.85
CA PHE A 66 -7.09 3.95 -10.34
C PHE A 66 -8.46 3.65 -10.93
N ASP A 67 -9.43 3.34 -10.06
CA ASP A 67 -10.81 3.01 -10.46
C ASP A 67 -10.87 1.91 -11.53
N GLY A 68 -10.15 0.80 -11.30
CA GLY A 68 -10.01 -0.30 -12.25
C GLY A 68 -9.11 -0.01 -13.46
N ILE A 69 -8.78 1.25 -13.75
CA ILE A 69 -7.96 1.63 -14.90
C ILE A 69 -6.49 1.44 -14.57
N THR A 70 -5.83 0.58 -15.35
CA THR A 70 -4.39 0.31 -15.24
C THR A 70 -3.58 1.24 -16.15
N ARG A 71 -2.51 1.82 -15.63
CA ARG A 71 -1.52 2.57 -16.41
C ARG A 71 -0.10 2.15 -16.04
N ILE A 72 0.67 1.69 -17.02
CA ILE A 72 2.10 1.40 -16.85
C ILE A 72 2.89 2.71 -16.93
N ILE A 73 3.83 2.90 -15.99
CA ILE A 73 4.60 4.12 -15.87
C ILE A 73 5.99 3.87 -16.44
N ARG A 74 6.20 4.34 -17.68
CA ARG A 74 7.49 4.23 -18.36
C ARG A 74 8.59 4.90 -17.55
N ASN A 75 9.79 4.32 -17.58
CA ASN A 75 10.97 4.77 -16.84
C ASN A 75 10.85 4.66 -15.30
N SER A 76 9.76 4.10 -14.77
CA SER A 76 9.63 3.77 -13.35
C SER A 76 9.89 2.28 -13.17
N THR A 77 11.12 1.92 -12.79
CA THR A 77 11.57 0.52 -12.80
C THR A 77 11.73 -0.08 -11.42
N TRP A 78 11.62 -1.40 -11.37
CA TRP A 78 11.85 -2.22 -10.19
C TRP A 78 12.84 -3.37 -10.49
N LYS A 79 13.49 -3.89 -9.45
CA LYS A 79 14.51 -4.94 -9.54
C LYS A 79 14.19 -6.09 -8.58
N PRO A 80 14.35 -7.36 -9.01
CA PRO A 80 14.21 -8.50 -8.13
C PRO A 80 15.16 -8.40 -6.92
N GLY A 81 14.70 -8.85 -5.75
CA GLY A 81 15.45 -8.85 -4.49
C GLY A 81 15.64 -7.47 -3.85
N LYS A 82 15.30 -6.38 -4.54
CA LYS A 82 15.37 -5.03 -3.97
C LYS A 82 14.14 -4.75 -3.13
N GLU A 83 14.38 -4.18 -1.95
CA GLU A 83 13.34 -3.69 -1.06
C GLU A 83 12.85 -2.30 -1.51
N TYR A 84 11.54 -2.11 -1.44
CA TYR A 84 10.85 -0.87 -1.79
C TYR A 84 9.85 -0.50 -0.71
N LYS A 85 9.75 0.78 -0.36
CA LYS A 85 8.67 1.30 0.48
C LYS A 85 7.61 1.91 -0.40
N VAL A 86 6.41 1.35 -0.33
CA VAL A 86 5.27 1.76 -1.14
C VAL A 86 4.30 2.51 -0.24
N ALA A 87 3.78 3.64 -0.73
CA ALA A 87 2.66 4.31 -0.11
C ALA A 87 1.53 4.51 -1.13
N LEU A 88 0.32 4.10 -0.76
CA LEU A 88 -0.92 4.37 -1.48
C LEU A 88 -1.71 5.38 -0.68
N MET A 89 -2.21 6.43 -1.33
CA MET A 89 -3.02 7.44 -0.68
C MET A 89 -4.32 7.66 -1.42
N LEU A 90 -5.39 7.82 -0.64
CA LEU A 90 -6.64 8.41 -1.05
C LEU A 90 -6.84 9.68 -0.23
N HIS A 91 -7.19 10.78 -0.87
CA HIS A 91 -7.66 11.98 -0.20
C HIS A 91 -8.74 12.64 -1.06
N SER A 92 -9.99 12.60 -0.59
CA SER A 92 -11.18 13.00 -1.36
C SER A 92 -11.28 12.21 -2.67
N ASN A 93 -11.17 12.85 -3.83
CA ASN A 93 -11.18 12.23 -5.15
C ASN A 93 -9.77 12.05 -5.75
N LYS A 94 -8.72 12.23 -4.93
CA LYS A 94 -7.33 12.15 -5.35
C LYS A 94 -6.72 10.83 -4.91
N GLY A 95 -6.18 10.09 -5.86
CA GLY A 95 -5.38 8.89 -5.61
C GLY A 95 -3.91 9.18 -5.91
N SER A 96 -2.99 8.68 -5.10
CA SER A 96 -1.57 8.75 -5.41
C SER A 96 -0.79 7.54 -4.92
N VAL A 97 0.29 7.22 -5.63
CA VAL A 97 1.16 6.07 -5.36
C VAL A 97 2.59 6.55 -5.35
N TYR A 98 3.31 6.20 -4.27
CA TYR A 98 4.72 6.52 -4.09
C TYR A 98 5.53 5.23 -3.91
N VAL A 99 6.76 5.25 -4.42
CA VAL A 99 7.78 4.22 -4.21
C VAL A 99 9.06 4.91 -3.74
N ASN A 100 9.55 4.54 -2.55
CA ASN A 100 10.69 5.17 -1.85
C ASN A 100 10.53 6.70 -1.77
N GLY A 101 9.32 7.16 -1.42
CA GLY A 101 8.98 8.58 -1.34
C GLY A 101 8.87 9.31 -2.68
N VAL A 102 9.13 8.65 -3.82
CA VAL A 102 9.00 9.24 -5.16
C VAL A 102 7.62 8.93 -5.73
N LEU A 103 6.95 9.96 -6.24
CA LEU A 103 5.63 9.83 -6.86
C LEU A 103 5.72 9.02 -8.17
N VAL A 104 5.03 7.88 -8.22
CA VAL A 104 4.93 7.01 -9.40
C VAL A 104 3.71 7.35 -10.24
N GLY A 105 2.59 7.68 -9.61
CA GLY A 105 1.39 8.09 -10.31
C GLY A 105 0.35 8.73 -9.41
N ASN A 106 -0.49 9.57 -9.99
CA ASN A 106 -1.64 10.17 -9.31
C ASN A 106 -2.83 10.33 -10.27
N THR A 107 -3.97 10.63 -9.67
CA THR A 107 -5.19 11.05 -10.35
C THR A 107 -5.97 11.98 -9.42
N ASN A 108 -6.78 12.88 -10.00
CA ASN A 108 -7.75 13.72 -9.29
C ASN A 108 -9.19 13.46 -9.78
N LYS A 109 -9.42 12.30 -10.42
CA LYS A 109 -10.68 11.95 -11.08
C LYS A 109 -11.35 10.71 -10.47
N LEU A 110 -10.93 10.26 -9.30
CA LEU A 110 -11.59 9.11 -8.67
C LEU A 110 -13.04 9.48 -8.30
N PRO A 111 -14.01 8.59 -8.51
CA PRO A 111 -15.38 8.85 -8.10
C PRO A 111 -15.45 8.99 -6.57
N THR A 112 -16.16 10.02 -6.09
CA THR A 112 -16.41 10.21 -4.66
C THR A 112 -17.27 9.09 -4.09
N LEU A 113 -17.31 8.93 -2.76
CA LEU A 113 -18.15 7.90 -2.14
C LEU A 113 -19.61 7.96 -2.60
N LYS A 114 -20.18 9.18 -2.72
CA LYS A 114 -21.55 9.40 -3.20
C LYS A 114 -21.76 8.91 -4.63
N SER A 115 -20.75 9.06 -5.49
CA SER A 115 -20.82 8.67 -6.90
C SER A 115 -20.58 7.19 -7.11
N ARG A 116 -19.56 6.62 -6.45
CA ARG A 116 -19.19 5.21 -6.62
C ARG A 116 -20.15 4.25 -5.90
N ARG A 117 -20.86 4.71 -4.86
CA ARG A 117 -21.84 3.94 -4.05
C ARG A 117 -21.31 2.68 -3.35
N HIS A 118 -20.04 2.34 -3.54
CA HIS A 118 -19.36 1.23 -2.90
C HIS A 118 -18.31 1.74 -1.92
N ASP A 119 -18.25 1.12 -0.75
CA ASP A 119 -17.20 1.35 0.24
C ASP A 119 -15.92 0.63 -0.18
N ILE A 120 -14.78 1.09 0.34
CA ILE A 120 -13.56 0.29 0.32
C ILE A 120 -13.77 -0.86 1.30
N SER A 121 -13.79 -2.10 0.81
CA SER A 121 -14.02 -3.30 1.64
C SER A 121 -12.74 -3.81 2.28
N HIS A 122 -11.63 -3.79 1.53
CA HIS A 122 -10.38 -4.41 1.96
C HIS A 122 -9.15 -3.78 1.32
N PHE A 123 -8.01 -3.98 1.98
CA PHE A 123 -6.70 -3.85 1.36
C PHE A 123 -6.18 -5.25 0.96
N TYR A 124 -5.59 -5.34 -0.23
CA TYR A 124 -4.95 -6.55 -0.72
C TYR A 124 -3.42 -6.36 -0.79
N PHE A 125 -2.71 -7.45 -0.52
CA PHE A 125 -1.25 -7.52 -0.41
C PHE A 125 -0.80 -8.72 -1.23
N GLY A 126 -0.02 -8.47 -2.27
CA GLY A 126 0.20 -9.46 -3.32
C GLY A 126 -1.10 -9.84 -4.04
N GLY A 127 -1.01 -10.70 -5.04
CA GLY A 127 -2.21 -11.16 -5.73
C GLY A 127 -1.92 -11.79 -7.09
N GLY A 128 -1.26 -12.93 -7.08
CA GLY A 128 -1.21 -13.82 -8.22
C GLY A 128 -0.75 -15.20 -7.78
N LYS A 129 -1.25 -16.26 -8.41
CA LYS A 129 -0.84 -17.64 -8.14
C LYS A 129 0.67 -17.87 -8.34
N ASN A 130 1.36 -16.89 -8.96
CA ASN A 130 2.79 -16.87 -9.25
C ASN A 130 3.49 -15.57 -8.76
N SER A 131 2.93 -14.83 -7.79
CA SER A 131 3.59 -13.62 -7.26
C SER A 131 4.59 -14.01 -6.17
N SER A 132 5.89 -13.93 -6.47
CA SER A 132 6.95 -14.12 -5.48
C SER A 132 7.29 -12.77 -4.83
N VAL A 133 6.57 -12.42 -3.76
CA VAL A 133 6.69 -11.13 -3.07
C VAL A 133 6.69 -11.32 -1.55
N THR A 134 7.60 -10.65 -0.86
CA THR A 134 7.52 -10.45 0.59
C THR A 134 6.98 -9.07 0.90
N ILE A 135 6.03 -8.99 1.82
CA ILE A 135 5.46 -7.73 2.32
C ILE A 135 5.62 -7.70 3.84
N LYS A 136 6.17 -6.62 4.38
CA LYS A 136 6.35 -6.41 5.82
C LYS A 136 6.09 -4.95 6.18
N ASN A 137 6.00 -4.67 7.49
CA ASN A 137 5.86 -3.31 8.03
C ASN A 137 4.70 -2.54 7.37
N VAL A 138 3.51 -3.12 7.45
CA VAL A 138 2.29 -2.54 6.89
C VAL A 138 1.67 -1.58 7.91
N PHE A 139 1.45 -0.33 7.51
CA PHE A 139 0.87 0.72 8.35
C PHE A 139 -0.30 1.40 7.64
N LEU A 140 -1.37 1.67 8.37
CA LEU A 140 -2.53 2.40 7.88
C LEU A 140 -2.69 3.69 8.68
N TYR A 141 -2.77 4.81 7.95
CA TYR A 141 -3.01 6.14 8.51
C TYR A 141 -4.34 6.67 8.02
N ASN A 142 -5.07 7.35 8.90
CA ASN A 142 -6.34 8.02 8.62
C ASN A 142 -6.16 9.47 8.10
N ARG A 143 -5.01 9.76 7.50
CA ARG A 143 -4.64 11.06 6.94
C ARG A 143 -3.67 10.91 5.78
N GLN A 144 -3.54 11.94 4.98
CA GLN A 144 -2.44 12.07 4.04
C GLN A 144 -1.09 12.23 4.78
N LEU A 145 -0.06 11.55 4.28
CA LEU A 145 1.34 11.80 4.67
C LEU A 145 2.00 12.72 3.64
N ASP A 146 2.87 13.62 4.09
CA ASP A 146 3.67 14.43 3.18
C ASP A 146 4.94 13.70 2.70
N ALA A 147 5.62 14.27 1.70
CA ALA A 147 6.81 13.66 1.12
C ALA A 147 7.99 13.52 2.11
N MET A 148 8.10 14.43 3.10
CA MET A 148 9.13 14.34 4.13
C MET A 148 8.83 13.22 5.13
N GLU A 149 7.56 13.06 5.52
CA GLU A 149 7.11 11.95 6.37
C GLU A 149 7.36 10.60 5.70
N LEU A 150 7.05 10.46 4.40
CA LEU A 150 7.35 9.26 3.63
C LEU A 150 8.85 8.97 3.58
N LYS A 151 9.68 10.01 3.43
CA LYS A 151 11.14 9.87 3.41
C LYS A 151 11.70 9.49 4.78
N ARG A 152 11.16 10.04 5.87
CA ARG A 152 11.57 9.67 7.24
C ARG A 152 11.21 8.23 7.57
N ILE A 153 10.04 7.76 7.12
CA ILE A 153 9.68 6.35 7.20
C ILE A 153 10.69 5.51 6.43
N ASP A 154 11.29 6.04 5.36
CA ASP A 154 12.40 5.39 4.63
C ASP A 154 13.66 5.25 5.51
N ASP A 155 14.05 6.32 6.19
CA ASP A 155 15.27 6.39 6.99
C ASP A 155 15.20 5.60 8.31
N SER A 156 14.03 5.48 8.96
CA SER A 156 13.90 4.84 10.29
C SER A 156 14.19 3.33 10.30
N ASN A 157 13.91 2.61 9.20
CA ASN A 157 14.27 1.19 9.11
C ASN A 157 15.80 1.00 8.96
N ALA A 158 16.52 2.01 8.44
CA ALA A 158 17.98 1.98 8.39
C ALA A 158 18.62 2.20 9.78
N SER A 159 17.91 2.86 10.71
CA SER A 159 18.33 2.97 12.11
C SER A 159 17.98 1.75 12.96
N GLU A 160 16.85 1.07 12.70
CA GLU A 160 16.52 -0.18 13.42
C GLU A 160 17.50 -1.32 13.12
N GLN A 161 18.08 -1.35 11.91
CA GLN A 161 19.20 -2.26 11.59
C GLN A 161 20.52 -1.90 12.30
N ARG A 162 20.63 -0.70 12.89
CA ARG A 162 21.83 -0.20 13.57
C ARG A 162 21.66 -0.03 15.09
N ALA A 163 20.46 -0.18 15.63
CA ALA A 163 20.19 -0.09 17.05
C ALA A 163 20.56 -1.39 17.79
N GLY A 164 21.80 -1.80 17.60
CA GLY A 164 22.53 -2.73 18.45
C GLY A 164 23.66 -2.03 19.17
N ASP A 165 23.52 -0.74 19.51
CA ASP A 165 24.27 -0.14 20.62
C ASP A 165 23.74 1.26 21.00
N GLY A 166 23.50 1.45 22.30
CA GLY A 166 23.68 2.72 22.98
C GLY A 166 22.66 3.87 22.83
N SER A 167 21.86 4.01 23.89
CA SER A 167 21.56 5.28 24.60
C SER A 167 20.33 6.12 24.19
N THR A 168 19.59 6.48 25.23
CA THR A 168 18.26 7.10 25.25
C THR A 168 18.30 8.61 25.00
N ARG A 169 17.36 9.11 24.18
CA ARG A 169 16.78 10.44 24.40
C ARG A 169 15.37 10.50 23.82
N ALA A 170 14.42 10.75 24.72
CA ALA A 170 13.00 10.78 24.46
C ALA A 170 12.62 11.94 23.52
N ASP A 171 11.79 11.63 22.53
CA ASP A 171 10.86 12.61 21.96
C ASP A 171 9.53 11.88 21.70
N VAL A 172 8.53 12.21 22.51
CA VAL A 172 7.24 11.52 22.57
C VAL A 172 6.34 12.09 21.49
N SER A 173 6.49 11.59 20.27
CA SER A 173 5.52 11.84 19.21
C SER A 173 4.39 10.81 19.32
N ARG A 174 3.16 11.29 19.54
CA ARG A 174 1.93 10.49 19.68
C ARG A 174 1.70 9.64 18.43
N LEU A 175 2.26 8.43 18.42
CA LEU A 175 2.04 7.42 17.40
C LEU A 175 0.97 6.46 17.90
N LEU A 176 -0.23 6.52 17.33
CA LEU A 176 -1.22 5.46 17.51
C LEU A 176 -0.77 4.25 16.67
N LEU A 177 0.17 3.47 17.20
CA LEU A 177 0.63 2.22 16.64
C LEU A 177 -0.45 1.16 16.88
N LEU A 178 -1.30 0.90 15.90
CA LEU A 178 -2.02 -0.38 15.84
C LEU A 178 -1.06 -1.44 15.28
N LEU A 179 -0.15 -1.93 16.13
CA LEU A 179 0.58 -3.17 15.88
C LEU A 179 -0.38 -4.34 16.12
N LEU A 180 -0.93 -4.91 15.07
CA LEU A 180 -1.67 -6.17 15.15
C LEU A 180 -0.93 -7.26 14.36
N GLY A 181 -0.28 -8.13 15.13
CA GLY A 181 -0.30 -9.58 14.91
C GLY A 181 0.59 -10.14 13.80
N LEU A 182 1.76 -10.64 14.21
CA LEU A 182 2.52 -11.73 13.60
C LEU A 182 1.61 -12.76 12.91
N TRP A 183 1.64 -12.87 11.58
CA TRP A 183 1.10 -14.05 10.87
C TRP A 183 2.24 -14.88 10.30
N GLY A 184 2.25 -16.14 10.74
CA GLY A 184 3.36 -17.06 10.63
C GLY A 184 3.70 -17.49 9.21
N PHE A 185 4.98 -17.81 9.04
CA PHE A 185 5.52 -18.50 7.87
C PHE A 185 4.85 -19.87 7.74
N VAL A 186 4.20 -20.12 6.60
CA VAL A 186 3.99 -21.47 6.10
C VAL A 186 4.79 -21.57 4.81
N THR A 187 5.99 -22.15 4.92
CA THR A 187 6.68 -22.75 3.79
C THR A 187 6.12 -24.16 3.63
N LEU A 188 5.58 -24.51 2.47
CA LEU A 188 5.35 -25.91 2.12
C LEU A 188 6.30 -26.27 0.97
N CYS A 189 7.10 -27.30 1.24
CA CYS A 189 8.00 -27.97 0.30
C CYS A 189 7.26 -28.58 -0.89
#